data_AF-A0A672M6U2-F1
#
_entry.id   AF-A0A672M6U2-F1
#
_cell.length_a   1.000
_cell.length_b   1.000
_cell.length_c   1.000
_cell.angle_alpha   90.00
_cell.angle_beta   90.00
_cell.angle_gamma   90.00
#
_symmetry.space_group_name_H-M   'P 1'
#
loop_
_entity.id
_entity.type
_entity.pdbx_description
1 polymer ?
#
loop_
_entity_poly.entity_id
_entity_poly.type
_entity_poly.pdbx_seq_one_letter_code
_entity_poly.pdbx_strand_id
1 'polypeptide(L)'
;MHEFRRTVKEVISVVKVCEATLRKRLTEFEETPTSALTIDEFMRVDLEKECDPPSFVAGQKKLKMQQILILSIDSTWHLNALCGALSWLH
;
A
#
# COMPACT_ATOMS: atom_id res chain seq x y z
N MET A 1 -23.95 -9.61 8.35
CA MET A 1 -24.32 -8.80 7.17
C MET A 1 -25.26 -9.64 6.29
N HIS A 2 -26.56 -9.53 6.55
CA HIS A 2 -27.77 -9.90 5.79
C HIS A 2 -27.92 -11.19 4.96
N GLU A 3 -26.95 -12.12 4.91
CA GLU A 3 -27.11 -13.48 4.32
C GLU A 3 -27.51 -13.53 2.82
N PHE A 4 -27.50 -12.40 2.11
CA PHE A 4 -27.73 -12.35 0.68
C PHE A 4 -26.42 -12.46 -0.09
N ARG A 5 -26.34 -13.42 -1.01
CA ARG A 5 -25.21 -13.55 -1.93
C ARG A 5 -25.49 -12.73 -3.19
N ARG A 6 -24.65 -11.72 -3.44
CA ARG A 6 -24.68 -10.92 -4.68
C ARG A 6 -23.42 -11.17 -5.48
N THR A 7 -23.56 -11.15 -6.80
CA THR A 7 -22.45 -11.16 -7.73
C THR A 7 -21.96 -9.73 -7.98
N VAL A 8 -20.68 -9.62 -8.33
CA VAL A 8 -20.07 -8.33 -8.72
C VAL A 8 -20.82 -7.67 -9.89
N LYS A 9 -21.34 -8.47 -10.83
CA LYS A 9 -22.12 -7.98 -11.98
C LYS A 9 -23.45 -7.33 -11.56
N GLU A 10 -24.18 -7.95 -10.63
CA GLU A 10 -25.43 -7.37 -10.10
C GLU A 10 -25.17 -6.00 -9.47
N VAL A 11 -24.13 -5.89 -8.64
CA VAL A 11 -23.77 -4.63 -7.97
C VAL A 11 -23.42 -3.55 -9.00
N ILE A 12 -22.51 -3.85 -9.93
CA ILE A 12 -22.04 -2.89 -10.95
C ILE A 12 -23.19 -2.42 -11.85
N SER A 13 -24.14 -3.30 -12.16
CA SER A 13 -25.30 -2.94 -12.99
C SER A 13 -26.15 -1.82 -12.38
N VAL A 14 -26.14 -1.68 -11.05
CA VAL A 14 -26.87 -0.64 -10.33
C VAL A 14 -25.99 0.59 -10.10
N VAL A 15 -24.80 0.41 -9.53
CA VAL A 15 -23.96 1.55 -9.07
C VAL A 15 -23.14 2.21 -10.18
N LYS A 16 -23.10 1.60 -11.37
CA LYS A 16 -22.44 2.15 -12.58
C LYS A 16 -20.96 2.51 -12.38
N VAL A 17 -20.21 1.66 -11.69
CA VAL A 17 -18.74 1.77 -11.57
C VAL A 17 -18.04 0.66 -12.34
N CYS A 18 -16.81 0.90 -12.78
CA CYS A 18 -15.99 -0.14 -13.42
C CYS A 18 -15.71 -1.30 -12.44
N GLU A 19 -15.68 -2.52 -12.97
CA GLU A 19 -15.34 -3.72 -12.17
C GLU A 19 -13.97 -3.60 -11.50
N ALA A 20 -12.98 -3.10 -12.23
CA ALA A 20 -11.63 -2.86 -11.70
C ALA A 20 -11.64 -1.90 -10.50
N THR A 21 -12.49 -0.88 -10.53
CA THR A 21 -12.62 0.08 -9.41
C THR A 21 -13.22 -0.58 -8.18
N LEU A 22 -14.28 -1.37 -8.33
CA LEU A 22 -14.90 -2.07 -7.21
C LEU A 22 -13.92 -3.08 -6.58
N ARG A 23 -13.23 -3.87 -7.41
CA ARG A 23 -12.20 -4.80 -6.95
C ARG A 23 -11.07 -4.09 -6.20
N LYS A 24 -10.59 -2.95 -6.74
CA LYS A 24 -9.56 -2.15 -6.08
C LYS A 24 -10.00 -1.68 -4.69
N ARG A 25 -11.24 -1.22 -4.54
CA ARG A 25 -11.78 -0.81 -3.22
C ARG A 25 -11.93 -1.98 -2.25
N LEU A 26 -12.30 -3.17 -2.73
CA LEU A 26 -12.36 -4.37 -1.88
C LEU A 26 -10.97 -4.78 -1.40
N THR A 27 -9.95 -4.77 -2.27
CA THR A 27 -8.56 -5.02 -1.88
C THR A 27 -8.06 -3.98 -0.87
N GLU A 28 -8.35 -2.69 -1.08
CA GLU A 28 -7.99 -1.65 -0.10
C GLU A 28 -8.72 -1.84 1.24
N PHE A 29 -9.97 -2.31 1.23
CA PHE A 29 -10.70 -2.66 2.46
C PHE A 29 -10.06 -3.85 3.18
N GLU A 30 -9.63 -4.88 2.46
CA GLU A 30 -8.92 -6.04 3.03
C GLU A 30 -7.65 -5.62 3.79
N GLU A 31 -6.98 -4.53 3.39
CA GLU A 31 -5.79 -4.00 4.08
C GLU A 31 -6.12 -3.27 5.40
N THR A 32 -7.39 -2.98 5.67
CA THR A 32 -7.80 -2.32 6.92
C THR A 32 -7.92 -3.31 8.08
N PRO A 33 -7.69 -2.90 9.35
CA PRO A 33 -7.85 -3.80 10.50
C PRO A 33 -9.26 -4.36 10.63
N THR A 34 -10.26 -3.62 10.16
CA THR A 34 -11.68 -4.01 10.16
C THR A 34 -11.95 -5.29 9.36
N SER A 35 -11.17 -5.56 8.31
CA SER A 35 -11.38 -6.74 7.46
C SER A 35 -11.14 -8.06 8.20
N ALA A 36 -10.37 -8.02 9.30
CA ALA A 36 -10.06 -9.18 10.12
C ALA A 36 -11.13 -9.49 11.18
N LEU A 37 -12.10 -8.59 11.37
CA LEU A 37 -13.17 -8.76 12.36
C LEU A 37 -14.25 -9.70 11.84
N THR A 38 -14.80 -10.52 12.73
CA THR A 38 -16.06 -11.20 12.47
C THR A 38 -17.20 -10.19 12.36
N ILE A 39 -18.33 -10.61 11.78
CA ILE A 39 -19.52 -9.76 11.68
C ILE A 39 -19.97 -9.27 13.06
N ASP A 40 -19.94 -10.14 14.07
CA ASP A 40 -20.39 -9.79 15.42
C ASP A 40 -19.45 -8.80 16.10
N GLU A 41 -18.14 -8.95 15.92
CA GLU A 41 -17.14 -8.01 16.44
C GLU A 41 -17.27 -6.66 15.75
N PHE A 42 -17.41 -6.65 14.43
CA PHE A 42 -17.57 -5.43 13.65
C PHE A 42 -18.78 -4.59 14.12
N MET A 43 -19.87 -5.23 14.54
CA MET A 43 -21.07 -4.53 15.02
C MET A 43 -20.95 -4.00 16.46
N ARG A 44 -19.93 -4.43 17.22
CA ARG A 44 -19.76 -4.12 18.65
C ARG A 44 -18.54 -3.27 18.95
N VAL A 45 -17.51 -3.33 18.12
CA VAL A 45 -16.22 -2.69 18.34
C VAL A 45 -16.14 -1.45 17.47
N ASP A 46 -15.83 -0.32 18.09
CA ASP A 46 -15.35 0.87 17.39
C ASP A 46 -13.81 0.88 17.42
N LEU A 47 -13.18 1.18 16.30
CA LEU A 47 -11.72 1.24 16.22
C LEU A 47 -11.27 2.68 16.51
N GLU A 48 -10.42 2.86 17.51
CA GLU A 48 -9.92 4.20 17.86
C GLU A 48 -8.92 4.76 16.83
N LYS A 49 -8.34 3.89 16.00
CA LYS A 49 -7.29 4.26 15.04
C LYS A 49 -7.86 4.58 13.66
N GLU A 50 -7.65 5.82 13.22
CA GLU A 50 -7.89 6.23 11.84
C GLU A 50 -6.81 5.69 10.89
N CYS A 51 -7.19 5.37 9.66
CA CYS A 51 -6.29 4.93 8.60
C CYS A 51 -6.11 6.03 7.55
N ASP A 52 -4.86 6.29 7.18
CA ASP A 52 -4.55 7.25 6.12
C ASP A 52 -5.09 6.80 4.75
N PRO A 53 -5.42 7.75 3.85
CA PRO A 53 -5.83 7.40 2.51
C PRO A 53 -4.70 6.70 1.72
N PRO A 54 -5.02 5.80 0.77
CA PRO A 54 -4.01 5.05 0.00
C PRO A 54 -3.00 5.94 -0.75
N SER A 55 -3.41 7.14 -1.17
CA SER A 55 -2.52 8.12 -1.80
C SER A 55 -1.43 8.63 -0.86
N PHE A 56 -1.75 8.84 0.41
CA PHE A 56 -0.79 9.27 1.42
C PHE A 56 0.22 8.15 1.70
N VAL A 57 -0.27 6.93 1.94
CA VAL A 57 0.58 5.74 2.16
C VAL A 57 1.50 5.49 0.96
N ALA A 58 0.98 5.58 -0.27
CA ALA A 58 1.76 5.43 -1.49
C ALA A 58 2.84 6.53 -1.61
N GLY A 59 2.50 7.78 -1.28
CA GLY A 59 3.44 8.89 -1.24
C GLY A 59 4.59 8.65 -0.27
N GLN A 60 4.28 8.21 0.96
CA GLN A 60 5.28 7.88 1.98
C GLN A 60 6.19 6.72 1.55
N LYS A 61 5.64 5.66 0.96
CA LYS A 61 6.42 4.53 0.42
C LYS A 61 7.38 4.99 -0.68
N LYS A 62 6.93 5.88 -1.59
CA LYS A 62 7.75 6.44 -2.65
C LYS A 62 8.93 7.25 -2.10
N LEU A 63 8.68 8.13 -1.12
CA LEU A 63 9.74 8.93 -0.48
C LEU A 63 10.79 8.06 0.21
N LYS A 64 10.35 7.03 0.96
CA LYS A 64 11.26 6.08 1.61
C LYS A 64 12.12 5.33 0.59
N MET A 65 11.52 4.88 -0.51
CA MET A 65 12.24 4.19 -1.59
C MET A 65 13.26 5.11 -2.27
N GLN A 66 12.90 6.37 -2.50
CA GLN A 66 13.83 7.38 -3.03
C GLN A 66 15.00 7.62 -2.08
N GLN A 67 14.76 7.73 -0.77
CA GLN A 67 15.81 7.89 0.22
C GLN A 67 16.78 6.70 0.23
N ILE A 68 16.25 5.46 0.20
CA ILE A 68 17.07 4.24 0.16
C ILE A 68 17.92 4.21 -1.12
N LEU A 69 17.33 4.58 -2.26
CA LEU A 69 18.04 4.64 -3.53
C LEU A 69 19.19 5.65 -3.47
N ILE A 70 18.96 6.85 -2.92
CA ILE A 70 20.01 7.88 -2.76
C ILE A 70 21.14 7.36 -1.89
N LEU A 71 20.84 6.77 -0.72
CA LEU A 71 21.87 6.23 0.19
C LEU A 71 22.67 5.09 -0.44
N SER A 72 22.01 4.24 -1.24
CA SER A 72 22.68 3.18 -2.00
C SER A 72 23.63 3.77 -3.04
N ILE A 73 23.19 4.80 -3.76
CA ILE A 73 23.99 5.47 -4.78
C ILE A 73 25.22 6.12 -4.13
N ASP A 74 25.05 6.90 -3.07
CA ASP A 74 26.15 7.55 -2.33
C ASP A 74 27.19 6.53 -1.84
N SER A 75 26.72 5.41 -1.30
CA SER A 75 27.59 4.30 -0.86
C SER A 75 28.40 3.73 -2.02
N THR A 76 27.77 3.50 -3.18
CA THR A 76 28.47 3.00 -4.36
C THR A 76 29.47 4.00 -4.94
N TRP A 77 29.15 5.30 -4.96
CA TRP A 77 30.09 6.33 -5.40
C TRP A 77 31.31 6.42 -4.49
N HIS A 78 31.11 6.38 -3.17
CA HIS A 78 32.22 6.38 -2.21
C HIS A 78 33.14 5.17 -2.38
N LEU A 79 32.59 3.97 -2.54
CA LEU A 79 33.39 2.75 -2.78
C LEU A 79 34.18 2.83 -4.09
N ASN A 80 33.54 3.27 -5.16
CA ASN A 80 34.19 3.40 -6.47
C ASN A 80 35.27 4.49 -6.48
N ALA A 81 35.06 5.61 -5.78
CA ALA A 81 36.06 6.67 -5.64
C ALA A 81 37.29 6.19 -4.85
N LEU A 82 37.09 5.45 -3.76
CA LEU A 82 38.20 4.85 -2.99
C LEU A 82 38.98 3.83 -3.82
N CYS A 83 38.28 2.96 -4.55
CA CYS A 83 38.91 1.97 -5.42
C CYS A 83 39.70 2.63 -6.57
N GLY A 84 39.13 3.69 -7.17
CA GLY A 84 39.79 4.51 -8.18
C GLY A 84 41.07 5.14 -7.64
N ALA A 85 41.02 5.80 -6.48
CA ALA A 85 42.20 6.44 -5.87
C ALA A 85 43.34 5.45 -5.58
N LEU A 86 43.02 4.23 -5.16
CA LEU A 86 44.02 3.16 -4.94
C LEU A 86 44.67 2.69 -6.24
N SER A 87 43.97 2.74 -7.37
CA SER A 87 44.50 2.35 -8.69
C SER A 87 45.53 3.34 -9.25
N TRP A 88 45.59 4.58 -8.77
CA TRP A 88 46.57 5.59 -9.21
C TRP A 88 47.85 5.62 -8.36
N LEU A 89 47.94 4.77 -7.33
CA LEU A 89 49.08 4.70 -6.41
C LEU A 89 50.17 3.70 -6.86
N HIS A 90 50.05 3.14 -8.06
CA HIS A 90 51.00 2.20 -8.69
C HIS A 90 51.44 2.76 -10.04
#